data_AF-A0A535GP35-F1
#
_entry.id   AF-A0A535GP35-F1
#
_cell.length_a   1.000
_cell.length_b   1.000
_cell.length_c   1.000
_cell.angle_alpha   90.00
_cell.angle_beta   90.00
_cell.angle_gamma   90.00
#
_symmetry.space_group_name_H-M   'P 1'
#
loop_
_entity.id
_entity.type
_entity.pdbx_description
1 polymer ?
#
loop_
_entity_poly.entity_id
_entity_poly.type
_entity_poly.pdbx_seq_one_letter_code
_entity_poly.pdbx_strand_id
1 'polypeptide(L)'
;MFDIAPDHAVGLYAGLLALPFAVLALKFRHAAASRVPGTVLGASVLMATSGAIHLGLVWTHLEEGVTAVLFVLNGIAYLALSQLFTWRWWRPASAALIAGTLLGYLVYIVLGFDGPDQVAIATKLIELLALALVLVPVRGETSRRKLRWRTLGVAIPVLTVMTVAVVWIDALARPDERHAHAGALLQATNEVATPGQEAAAQKLYNDTSSAIAPYRDWRKAWADGYRPGGSQTMPSTHWMNQRYVDAGYVLDPRHPQGLVYANTKHGPQLLGAMFQMKRIGEFGPDPGGPVTAWHQHENICFTPLGFEFSLMTPTATCPLGAIAITTPAMLHVWIVDNPSGRFAVDFDEKLVRKIDQA
;
A
#
# COMPACT_ATOMS: atom_id res chain seq x y z
N MET A 1 -2.28 4.45 -5.18
CA MET A 1 -1.41 3.25 -5.22
C MET A 1 -1.95 2.27 -4.18
N PHE A 2 -1.82 0.94 -4.36
CA PHE A 2 -2.65 -0.03 -3.63
C PHE A 2 -2.18 -0.27 -2.18
N ASP A 3 -2.74 0.48 -1.24
CA ASP A 3 -2.59 0.24 0.21
C ASP A 3 -3.42 -0.98 0.65
N ILE A 4 -3.15 -1.51 1.85
CA ILE A 4 -4.10 -2.44 2.49
C ILE A 4 -5.35 -1.61 2.81
N ALA A 5 -6.45 -1.85 2.09
CA ALA A 5 -7.71 -1.25 2.46
C ALA A 5 -8.04 -1.71 3.90
N PRO A 6 -8.34 -0.78 4.83
CA PRO A 6 -8.70 -1.15 6.20
C PRO A 6 -9.82 -2.21 6.23
N ASP A 7 -10.72 -2.12 5.26
CA ASP A 7 -11.85 -3.01 5.06
C ASP A 7 -11.45 -4.40 4.55
N HIS A 8 -10.30 -4.55 3.90
CA HIS A 8 -9.80 -5.85 3.44
C HIS A 8 -8.82 -6.51 4.42
N ALA A 9 -8.26 -5.77 5.39
CA ALA A 9 -7.33 -6.30 6.39
C ALA A 9 -7.91 -7.49 7.19
N VAL A 10 -9.22 -7.47 7.48
CA VAL A 10 -9.93 -8.57 8.18
C VAL A 10 -9.83 -9.88 7.39
N GLY A 11 -9.90 -9.82 6.06
CA GLY A 11 -9.73 -10.97 5.19
C GLY A 11 -8.34 -11.58 5.29
N LEU A 12 -7.30 -10.75 5.33
CA LEU A 12 -5.91 -11.20 5.49
C LEU A 12 -5.70 -11.95 6.81
N TYR A 13 -6.21 -11.41 7.93
CA TYR A 13 -6.13 -12.09 9.23
C TYR A 13 -6.88 -13.42 9.21
N ALA A 14 -8.07 -13.48 8.60
CA ALA A 14 -8.83 -14.71 8.47
C ALA A 14 -8.05 -15.79 7.69
N GLY A 15 -7.39 -15.40 6.59
CA GLY A 15 -6.53 -16.30 5.80
C GLY A 15 -5.34 -16.84 6.59
N LEU A 16 -4.61 -15.97 7.29
CA LEU A 16 -3.44 -16.34 8.10
C LEU A 16 -3.81 -17.28 9.25
N LEU A 17 -4.92 -17.00 9.93
CA LEU A 17 -5.43 -17.86 11.00
C LEU A 17 -5.90 -19.20 10.48
N ALA A 18 -6.49 -19.26 9.28
CA ALA A 18 -6.99 -20.51 8.69
C ALA A 18 -5.87 -21.48 8.28
N LEU A 19 -4.68 -20.99 7.92
CA LEU A 19 -3.57 -21.81 7.44
C LEU A 19 -3.15 -22.95 8.39
N PRO A 20 -2.88 -22.72 9.69
CA PRO A 20 -2.56 -23.81 10.63
C PRO A 20 -3.71 -24.81 10.79
N PHE A 21 -4.98 -24.35 10.80
CA PHE A 21 -6.14 -25.23 10.88
C PHE A 21 -6.33 -26.08 9.62
N ALA A 22 -6.07 -25.53 8.44
CA ALA A 22 -6.12 -26.26 7.17
C ALA A 22 -5.08 -27.39 7.14
N VAL A 23 -3.86 -27.12 7.59
CA VAL A 23 -2.80 -28.14 7.71
C VAL A 23 -3.18 -29.20 8.75
N LEU A 24 -3.74 -28.78 9.89
CA LEU A 24 -4.19 -29.70 10.94
C LEU A 24 -5.34 -30.60 10.47
N ALA A 25 -6.29 -30.07 9.70
CA ALA A 25 -7.40 -30.83 9.13
C ALA A 25 -6.89 -31.97 8.21
N LEU A 26 -5.82 -31.73 7.44
CA LEU A 26 -5.18 -32.77 6.64
C LEU A 26 -4.55 -33.88 7.52
N LYS A 27 -3.97 -33.52 8.68
CA LYS A 27 -3.44 -34.51 9.63
C LYS A 27 -4.54 -35.39 10.21
N PHE A 28 -5.70 -34.83 10.54
CA PHE A 28 -6.86 -35.63 10.99
C PHE A 28 -7.41 -36.55 9.91
N ARG A 29 -7.24 -36.19 8.63
CA ARG A 29 -7.63 -37.00 7.48
C ARG A 29 -6.46 -37.74 6.84
N HIS A 30 -5.46 -38.11 7.64
CA HIS A 30 -4.22 -38.72 7.15
C HIS A 30 -4.45 -39.89 6.18
N ALA A 31 -5.39 -40.79 6.48
CA ALA A 31 -5.67 -41.96 5.63
C ALA A 31 -6.17 -41.61 4.22
N ALA A 32 -6.88 -40.48 4.06
CA ALA A 32 -7.27 -39.96 2.75
C ALA A 32 -6.13 -39.15 2.13
N ALA A 33 -5.42 -38.36 2.94
CA ALA A 33 -4.32 -37.51 2.49
C ALA A 33 -3.14 -38.33 1.92
N SER A 34 -2.84 -39.50 2.51
CA SER A 34 -1.77 -40.39 2.05
C SER A 34 -2.07 -41.05 0.70
N ARG A 35 -3.31 -40.99 0.20
CA ARG A 35 -3.74 -41.57 -1.07
C ARG A 35 -3.70 -40.57 -2.22
N VAL A 36 -3.47 -39.29 -1.94
CA VAL A 36 -3.44 -38.23 -2.94
C VAL A 36 -2.07 -37.56 -3.01
N PRO A 37 -1.68 -36.99 -4.15
CA PRO A 37 -0.40 -36.32 -4.31
C PRO A 37 -0.29 -35.04 -3.49
N GLY A 38 0.95 -34.67 -3.12
CA GLY A 38 1.23 -33.43 -2.39
C GLY A 38 0.71 -32.16 -3.09
N THR A 39 0.58 -32.15 -4.43
CA THR A 39 0.01 -31.02 -5.18
C THR A 39 -1.48 -30.84 -4.91
N VAL A 40 -2.22 -31.94 -4.75
CA VAL A 40 -3.65 -31.92 -4.36
C VAL A 40 -3.77 -31.38 -2.93
N LEU A 41 -2.91 -31.86 -2.02
CA LEU A 41 -2.90 -31.38 -0.63
C LEU A 41 -2.53 -29.89 -0.54
N GLY A 42 -1.51 -29.45 -1.27
CA GLY A 42 -1.13 -28.04 -1.33
C GLY A 42 -2.25 -27.16 -1.88
N ALA A 43 -2.88 -27.57 -2.99
CA ALA A 43 -4.06 -26.87 -3.53
C ALA A 43 -5.21 -26.82 -2.50
N SER A 44 -5.51 -27.92 -1.81
CA SER A 44 -6.54 -27.93 -0.77
C SER A 44 -6.27 -26.96 0.37
N VAL A 45 -5.02 -26.82 0.82
CA VAL A 45 -4.66 -25.83 1.86
C VAL A 45 -4.87 -24.42 1.33
N LEU A 46 -4.37 -24.10 0.12
CA LEU A 46 -4.53 -22.78 -0.47
C LEU A 46 -6.00 -22.43 -0.70
N MET A 47 -6.82 -23.39 -1.15
CA MET A 47 -8.27 -23.21 -1.28
C MET A 47 -8.94 -22.95 0.08
N ALA A 48 -8.53 -23.63 1.15
CA ALA A 48 -9.05 -23.35 2.48
C ALA A 48 -8.69 -21.94 2.95
N THR A 49 -7.45 -21.50 2.70
CA THR A 49 -7.00 -20.14 2.97
C THR A 49 -7.78 -19.10 2.18
N SER A 50 -7.94 -19.27 0.86
CA SER A 50 -8.78 -18.39 0.03
C SER A 50 -10.22 -18.34 0.54
N GLY A 51 -10.80 -19.49 0.89
CA GLY A 51 -12.16 -19.56 1.42
C GLY A 51 -12.35 -18.76 2.72
N ALA A 52 -11.36 -18.83 3.63
CA ALA A 52 -11.37 -18.04 4.85
C ALA A 52 -11.23 -16.53 4.60
N ILE A 53 -10.38 -16.14 3.64
CA ILE A 53 -10.26 -14.73 3.22
C ILE A 53 -11.61 -14.22 2.71
N HIS A 54 -12.23 -14.93 1.76
CA HIS A 54 -13.54 -14.57 1.20
C HIS A 54 -14.61 -14.42 2.29
N LEU A 55 -14.69 -15.34 3.26
CA LEU A 55 -15.63 -15.21 4.37
C LEU A 55 -15.30 -14.03 5.31
N GLY A 56 -14.03 -13.73 5.53
CA GLY A 56 -13.61 -12.58 6.33
C GLY A 56 -14.03 -11.25 5.71
N LEU A 57 -13.96 -11.14 4.37
CA LEU A 57 -14.34 -9.95 3.62
C LEU A 57 -15.85 -9.66 3.65
N VAL A 58 -16.69 -10.65 3.96
CA VAL A 58 -18.15 -10.46 4.10
C VAL A 58 -18.46 -9.38 5.14
N TRP A 59 -17.72 -9.36 6.26
CA TRP A 59 -17.98 -8.46 7.38
C TRP A 59 -17.89 -6.98 6.99
N THR A 60 -16.98 -6.65 6.09
CA THR A 60 -16.70 -5.27 5.68
C THR A 60 -17.50 -4.85 4.46
N HIS A 61 -18.16 -5.79 3.77
CA HIS A 61 -18.98 -5.51 2.58
C HIS A 61 -20.48 -5.77 2.83
N LEU A 62 -20.93 -5.83 4.08
CA LEU A 62 -22.33 -6.14 4.41
C LEU A 62 -23.35 -5.16 3.80
N GLU A 63 -22.94 -3.90 3.58
CA GLU A 63 -23.78 -2.88 2.94
C GLU A 63 -23.85 -3.07 1.41
N GLU A 64 -22.92 -3.82 0.83
CA GLU A 64 -22.88 -4.19 -0.58
C GLU A 64 -23.53 -5.57 -0.80
N GLY A 65 -24.85 -5.61 -0.82
CA GLY A 65 -25.61 -6.86 -0.80
C GLY A 65 -25.17 -7.92 -1.83
N VAL A 66 -24.83 -7.51 -3.06
CA VAL A 66 -24.36 -8.44 -4.10
C VAL A 66 -22.95 -8.94 -3.82
N THR A 67 -22.03 -8.04 -3.48
CA THR A 67 -20.61 -8.35 -3.19
C THR A 67 -20.50 -9.28 -1.99
N ALA A 68 -21.21 -9.00 -0.89
CA ALA A 68 -21.23 -9.85 0.29
C ALA A 68 -21.74 -11.27 -0.01
N VAL A 69 -22.81 -11.40 -0.80
CA VAL A 69 -23.33 -12.72 -1.21
C VAL A 69 -22.30 -13.48 -2.05
N LEU A 70 -21.62 -12.82 -2.99
CA LEU A 70 -20.57 -13.44 -3.78
C LEU A 70 -19.39 -13.91 -2.91
N PHE A 71 -18.99 -13.11 -1.92
CA PHE A 71 -17.97 -13.51 -0.95
C PHE A 71 -18.38 -14.72 -0.12
N VAL A 72 -19.63 -14.77 0.37
CA VAL A 72 -20.16 -15.95 1.08
C VAL A 72 -20.14 -17.20 0.19
N LEU A 73 -20.66 -17.08 -1.04
CA LEU A 73 -20.72 -18.20 -1.99
C LEU A 73 -19.33 -18.72 -2.34
N ASN A 74 -18.39 -17.81 -2.63
CA ASN A 74 -16.99 -18.17 -2.91
C ASN A 74 -16.35 -18.83 -1.70
N GLY A 75 -16.48 -18.22 -0.51
CA GLY A 75 -15.92 -18.72 0.74
C GLY A 75 -16.36 -20.14 1.05
N ILE A 76 -17.67 -20.41 0.97
CA ILE A 76 -18.24 -21.75 1.18
C ILE A 76 -17.75 -22.73 0.10
N ALA A 77 -17.76 -22.34 -1.18
CA ALA A 77 -17.35 -23.22 -2.27
C ALA A 77 -15.86 -23.62 -2.15
N TYR A 78 -14.99 -22.67 -1.82
CA TYR A 78 -13.58 -22.90 -1.57
C TYR A 78 -13.35 -23.85 -0.39
N LEU A 79 -14.02 -23.61 0.75
CA LEU A 79 -13.92 -24.48 1.91
C LEU A 79 -14.46 -25.87 1.62
N ALA A 80 -15.59 -26.01 0.94
CA ALA A 80 -16.14 -27.32 0.57
C ALA A 80 -15.18 -28.10 -0.33
N LEU A 81 -14.66 -27.48 -1.39
CA LEU A 81 -13.71 -28.13 -2.29
C LEU A 81 -12.35 -28.39 -1.61
N SER A 82 -11.93 -27.58 -0.63
CA SER A 82 -10.73 -27.87 0.17
C SER A 82 -10.82 -29.23 0.88
N GLN A 83 -12.04 -29.70 1.20
CA GLN A 83 -12.30 -30.95 1.90
C GLN A 83 -12.68 -32.11 0.96
N LEU A 84 -13.16 -31.83 -0.24
CA LEU A 84 -13.60 -32.83 -1.20
C LEU A 84 -12.48 -33.31 -2.14
N PHE A 85 -11.22 -33.24 -1.71
CA PHE A 85 -10.04 -33.53 -2.55
C PHE A 85 -9.91 -34.97 -3.06
N THR A 86 -10.69 -35.91 -2.51
CA THR A 86 -10.81 -37.30 -3.01
C THR A 86 -11.95 -37.49 -4.00
N TRP A 87 -12.77 -36.47 -4.25
CA TRP A 87 -13.91 -36.55 -5.16
C TRP A 87 -13.45 -36.57 -6.62
N ARG A 88 -14.02 -37.45 -7.44
CA ARG A 88 -13.63 -37.62 -8.86
C ARG A 88 -13.79 -36.36 -9.72
N TRP A 89 -14.67 -35.44 -9.34
CA TRP A 89 -14.87 -34.16 -10.03
C TRP A 89 -14.12 -32.99 -9.37
N TRP A 90 -13.30 -33.26 -8.35
CA TRP A 90 -12.63 -32.21 -7.59
C TRP A 90 -11.76 -31.31 -8.48
N ARG A 91 -10.95 -31.89 -9.38
CA ARG A 91 -10.08 -31.11 -10.29
C ARG A 91 -10.86 -30.18 -11.22
N PRO A 92 -11.83 -30.66 -12.03
CA PRO A 92 -12.58 -29.78 -12.90
C PRO A 92 -13.43 -28.76 -12.13
N ALA A 93 -14.01 -29.15 -10.98
CA ALA A 93 -14.78 -28.22 -10.14
C ALA A 93 -13.90 -27.11 -9.54
N SER A 94 -12.73 -27.45 -9.01
CA SER A 94 -11.78 -26.49 -8.44
C SER A 94 -11.21 -25.56 -9.50
N ALA A 95 -10.84 -26.09 -10.68
CA ALA A 95 -10.36 -25.27 -11.78
C ALA A 95 -11.43 -24.29 -12.28
N ALA A 96 -12.69 -24.73 -12.39
CA ALA A 96 -13.80 -23.87 -12.80
C ALA A 96 -14.09 -22.77 -11.76
N LEU A 97 -14.12 -23.12 -10.47
CA LEU A 97 -14.31 -22.14 -9.40
C LEU A 97 -13.21 -21.08 -9.43
N ILE A 98 -11.94 -21.49 -9.40
CA ILE A 98 -10.81 -20.57 -9.32
C ILE A 98 -10.72 -19.67 -10.56
N ALA A 99 -10.90 -20.24 -11.76
CA ALA A 99 -10.93 -19.45 -12.98
C ALA A 99 -12.10 -18.44 -12.97
N GLY A 100 -13.27 -18.86 -12.48
CA GLY A 100 -14.43 -18.00 -12.32
C GLY A 100 -14.18 -16.83 -11.37
N THR A 101 -13.53 -17.06 -10.22
CA THR A 101 -13.22 -16.00 -9.25
C THR A 101 -12.12 -15.05 -9.72
N LEU A 102 -11.17 -15.53 -10.51
CA LEU A 102 -10.15 -14.69 -11.14
C LEU A 102 -10.78 -13.78 -12.21
N LEU A 103 -11.59 -14.34 -13.10
CA LEU A 103 -12.28 -13.58 -14.15
C LEU A 103 -13.31 -12.60 -13.56
N GLY A 104 -14.07 -13.03 -12.54
CA GLY A 104 -15.03 -12.19 -11.85
C GLY A 104 -14.39 -10.97 -11.20
N TYR A 105 -13.20 -11.14 -10.61
CA TYR A 105 -12.47 -10.01 -10.03
C TYR A 105 -11.96 -9.02 -11.10
N LEU A 106 -11.48 -9.51 -12.24
CA LEU A 106 -11.12 -8.64 -13.37
C LEU A 106 -12.31 -7.80 -13.86
N VAL A 107 -13.51 -8.39 -13.89
CA VAL A 107 -14.75 -7.66 -14.22
C VAL A 107 -15.06 -6.59 -13.17
N TYR A 108 -14.86 -6.88 -11.87
CA TYR A 108 -15.05 -5.91 -10.79
C TYR A 108 -14.14 -4.68 -10.94
N ILE A 109 -12.84 -4.89 -11.23
CA ILE A 109 -11.89 -3.80 -11.48
C ILE A 109 -12.34 -2.99 -12.70
N VAL A 110 -12.61 -3.64 -13.84
CA VAL A 110 -12.97 -2.95 -15.09
C VAL A 110 -14.25 -2.11 -14.95
N LEU A 111 -15.21 -2.60 -14.16
CA LEU A 111 -16.47 -1.89 -13.89
C LEU A 111 -16.35 -0.84 -12.76
N GLY A 112 -15.20 -0.76 -12.09
CA GLY A 112 -14.96 0.19 -11.00
C GLY A 112 -15.74 -0.13 -9.72
N PHE A 113 -16.14 -1.38 -9.53
CA PHE A 113 -16.81 -1.83 -8.30
C PHE A 113 -15.84 -2.09 -7.16
N ASP A 114 -14.56 -2.34 -7.47
CA ASP A 114 -13.51 -2.53 -6.48
C ASP A 114 -12.17 -2.08 -7.08
N GLY A 115 -11.24 -1.66 -6.23
CA GLY A 115 -9.87 -1.31 -6.60
C GLY A 115 -8.93 -2.49 -6.40
N PRO A 116 -7.80 -2.56 -7.12
CA PRO A 116 -6.71 -3.43 -6.68
C PRO A 116 -6.27 -2.99 -5.29
N ASP A 117 -6.29 -3.86 -4.29
CA ASP A 117 -5.68 -3.60 -2.99
C ASP A 117 -4.67 -4.74 -2.68
N GLN A 118 -3.81 -4.57 -1.67
CA GLN A 118 -2.80 -5.60 -1.39
C GLN A 118 -3.43 -6.96 -1.02
N VAL A 119 -4.57 -6.96 -0.32
CA VAL A 119 -5.26 -8.19 0.09
C VAL A 119 -5.90 -8.86 -1.12
N ALA A 120 -6.57 -8.12 -2.01
CA ALA A 120 -7.10 -8.69 -3.23
C ALA A 120 -5.98 -9.26 -4.11
N ILE A 121 -4.88 -8.52 -4.33
CA ILE A 121 -3.73 -9.00 -5.11
C ILE A 121 -3.15 -10.28 -4.49
N ALA A 122 -2.90 -10.30 -3.17
CA ALA A 122 -2.42 -11.49 -2.47
C ALA A 122 -3.38 -12.67 -2.62
N THR A 123 -4.68 -12.43 -2.50
CA THR A 123 -5.72 -13.44 -2.67
C THR A 123 -5.70 -14.01 -4.09
N LYS A 124 -5.58 -13.17 -5.11
CA LYS A 124 -5.49 -13.63 -6.51
C LYS A 124 -4.22 -14.42 -6.78
N LEU A 125 -3.09 -14.08 -6.14
CA LEU A 125 -1.86 -14.87 -6.24
C LEU A 125 -1.99 -16.25 -5.58
N ILE A 126 -2.62 -16.32 -4.41
CA ILE A 126 -2.94 -17.60 -3.73
C ILE A 126 -3.85 -18.46 -4.63
N GLU A 127 -4.88 -17.86 -5.21
CA GLU A 127 -5.81 -18.52 -6.13
C GLU A 127 -5.09 -19.01 -7.41
N LEU A 128 -4.24 -18.19 -8.01
CA LEU A 128 -3.43 -18.59 -9.17
C LEU A 128 -2.48 -19.75 -8.86
N LEU A 129 -1.83 -19.73 -7.69
CA LEU A 129 -0.98 -20.84 -7.25
C LEU A 129 -1.81 -22.11 -6.99
N ALA A 130 -2.98 -21.98 -6.36
CA ALA A 130 -3.90 -23.09 -6.17
C ALA A 130 -4.33 -23.68 -7.51
N LEU A 131 -4.69 -22.84 -8.48
CA LEU A 131 -5.05 -23.25 -9.84
C LEU A 131 -3.88 -23.99 -10.51
N ALA A 132 -2.66 -23.46 -10.41
CA ALA A 132 -1.48 -24.13 -10.92
C ALA A 132 -1.34 -25.55 -10.32
N LEU A 133 -1.42 -25.68 -8.99
CA LEU A 133 -1.33 -26.98 -8.29
C LEU A 133 -2.47 -27.94 -8.67
N VAL A 134 -3.72 -27.45 -8.82
CA VAL A 134 -4.88 -28.24 -9.31
C VAL A 134 -4.63 -28.77 -10.72
N LEU A 135 -3.87 -28.05 -11.53
CA LEU A 135 -3.57 -28.39 -12.93
C LEU A 135 -2.29 -29.22 -13.09
N VAL A 136 -1.40 -29.29 -12.08
CA VAL A 136 -0.19 -30.13 -12.11
C VAL A 136 -0.55 -31.62 -12.28
N PRO A 137 0.08 -32.34 -13.22
CA PRO A 137 -0.20 -33.76 -13.46
C PRO A 137 0.38 -34.62 -12.37
N VAL A 138 -0.15 -35.83 -12.27
CA VAL A 138 0.34 -36.89 -11.40
C VAL A 138 0.72 -38.07 -12.30
N ARG A 139 1.81 -38.78 -12.00
CA ARG A 139 2.37 -39.83 -12.88
C ARG A 139 1.31 -40.87 -13.30
N GLY A 140 1.23 -41.14 -14.61
CA GLY A 140 0.42 -42.25 -15.19
C GLY A 140 -0.58 -41.90 -16.31
N GLU A 141 -0.59 -40.70 -16.90
CA GLU A 141 -1.68 -40.23 -17.77
C GLU A 141 -1.31 -40.09 -19.28
N THR A 142 -2.25 -40.37 -20.20
CA THR A 142 -2.03 -40.67 -21.65
C THR A 142 -1.91 -39.47 -22.63
N SER A 143 -1.57 -39.79 -23.90
CA SER A 143 -1.09 -38.90 -24.99
C SER A 143 -2.03 -37.78 -25.48
N ARG A 144 -3.37 -37.94 -25.50
CA ARG A 144 -4.33 -36.87 -25.91
C ARG A 144 -4.23 -35.59 -25.08
N ARG A 145 -3.52 -35.64 -23.95
CA ARG A 145 -3.34 -34.54 -23.00
C ARG A 145 -2.21 -33.57 -23.38
N LYS A 146 -1.23 -33.94 -24.22
CA LYS A 146 -0.09 -33.06 -24.63
C LYS A 146 -0.52 -31.71 -25.24
N LEU A 147 -1.65 -31.69 -25.96
CA LEU A 147 -2.21 -30.45 -26.52
C LEU A 147 -2.84 -29.56 -25.43
N ARG A 148 -3.54 -30.17 -24.46
CA ARG A 148 -4.03 -29.48 -23.24
C ARG A 148 -2.89 -28.92 -22.38
N TRP A 149 -1.71 -29.55 -22.40
CA TRP A 149 -0.50 -29.09 -21.70
C TRP A 149 0.14 -27.85 -22.32
N ARG A 150 0.14 -27.75 -23.66
CA ARG A 150 0.60 -26.53 -24.35
C ARG A 150 -0.31 -25.34 -24.06
N THR A 151 -1.62 -25.56 -24.05
CA THR A 151 -2.57 -24.49 -23.74
C THR A 151 -2.52 -24.08 -22.26
N LEU A 152 -2.37 -25.02 -21.32
CA LEU A 152 -2.27 -24.72 -19.87
C LEU A 152 -0.93 -24.10 -19.46
N GLY A 153 0.18 -24.55 -20.05
CA GLY A 153 1.51 -23.97 -19.82
C GLY A 153 1.69 -22.55 -20.38
N VAL A 154 0.82 -22.15 -21.32
CA VAL A 154 0.73 -20.77 -21.84
C VAL A 154 -0.33 -19.97 -21.09
N ALA A 155 -1.48 -20.58 -20.77
CA ALA A 155 -2.61 -19.89 -20.13
C ALA A 155 -2.30 -19.38 -18.72
N ILE A 156 -1.51 -20.09 -17.90
CA ILE A 156 -1.18 -19.62 -16.54
C ILE A 156 -0.25 -18.38 -16.57
N PRO A 157 0.88 -18.39 -17.32
CA PRO A 157 1.67 -17.18 -17.51
C PRO A 157 0.87 -16.06 -18.19
N VAL A 158 0.05 -16.35 -19.19
CA VAL A 158 -0.81 -15.35 -19.84
C VAL A 158 -1.82 -14.77 -18.86
N LEU A 159 -2.49 -15.57 -18.04
CA LEU A 159 -3.41 -15.08 -17.02
C LEU A 159 -2.67 -14.23 -15.99
N THR A 160 -1.49 -14.65 -15.55
CA THR A 160 -0.66 -13.87 -14.62
C THR A 160 -0.25 -12.52 -15.24
N VAL A 161 0.25 -12.54 -16.48
CA VAL A 161 0.63 -11.35 -17.25
C VAL A 161 -0.58 -10.47 -17.52
N MET A 162 -1.75 -11.03 -17.83
CA MET A 162 -2.99 -10.30 -18.06
C MET A 162 -3.50 -9.66 -16.77
N THR A 163 -3.48 -10.37 -15.64
CA THR A 163 -3.89 -9.81 -14.34
C THR A 163 -2.98 -8.66 -13.95
N VAL A 164 -1.66 -8.84 -14.06
CA VAL A 164 -0.69 -7.77 -13.81
C VAL A 164 -0.89 -6.63 -14.81
N ALA A 165 -0.99 -6.91 -16.11
CA ALA A 165 -1.14 -5.90 -17.15
C ALA A 165 -2.45 -5.10 -17.02
N VAL A 166 -3.57 -5.70 -16.60
CA VAL A 166 -4.83 -4.98 -16.37
C VAL A 166 -4.67 -3.99 -15.22
N VAL A 167 -4.03 -4.40 -14.13
CA VAL A 167 -3.72 -3.51 -13.00
C VAL A 167 -2.83 -2.35 -13.43
N TRP A 168 -1.82 -2.63 -14.26
CA TRP A 168 -0.93 -1.61 -14.84
C TRP A 168 -1.65 -0.67 -15.82
N ILE A 169 -2.47 -1.21 -16.72
CA ILE A 169 -3.20 -0.44 -17.73
C ILE A 169 -4.22 0.48 -17.05
N ASP A 170 -4.93 0.01 -16.02
CA ASP A 170 -5.87 0.86 -15.27
C ASP A 170 -5.15 1.99 -14.54
N ALA A 171 -4.05 1.67 -13.82
CA ALA A 171 -3.23 2.68 -13.14
C ALA A 171 -2.62 3.72 -14.11
N LEU A 172 -2.25 3.31 -15.32
CA LEU A 172 -1.73 4.21 -16.36
C LEU A 172 -2.83 4.98 -17.10
N ALA A 173 -4.01 4.39 -17.27
CA ALA A 173 -5.13 5.00 -17.97
C ALA A 173 -5.89 6.00 -17.08
N ARG A 174 -5.80 5.85 -15.76
CA ARG A 174 -6.43 6.72 -14.76
C ARG A 174 -5.40 7.13 -13.70
N PRO A 175 -4.41 7.96 -14.05
CA PRO A 175 -3.49 8.49 -13.06
C PRO A 175 -4.29 9.27 -12.02
N ASP A 176 -4.17 8.90 -10.73
CA ASP A 176 -4.77 9.70 -9.66
C ASP A 176 -3.94 10.99 -9.55
N GLU A 177 -4.54 12.08 -10.02
CA GLU A 177 -3.95 13.42 -10.10
C GLU A 177 -3.45 13.95 -8.75
N ARG A 178 -3.85 13.32 -7.64
CA ARG A 178 -3.39 13.67 -6.29
C ARG A 178 -2.01 13.09 -5.95
N HIS A 179 -1.42 12.24 -6.78
CA HIS A 179 -0.06 11.78 -6.53
C HIS A 179 0.93 12.88 -6.95
N ALA A 180 1.46 13.62 -5.98
CA ALA A 180 2.47 14.66 -6.24
C ALA A 180 3.77 14.05 -6.80
N HIS A 181 4.16 12.89 -6.25
CA HIS A 181 5.27 12.08 -6.71
C HIS A 181 5.13 10.64 -6.18
N ALA A 182 6.16 9.84 -6.41
CA ALA A 182 6.29 8.46 -6.01
C ALA A 182 5.98 8.21 -4.51
N GLY A 183 4.75 7.79 -4.20
CA GLY A 183 4.33 7.49 -2.83
C GLY A 183 3.90 8.70 -1.99
N ALA A 184 3.55 9.85 -2.58
CA ALA A 184 2.94 10.98 -1.86
C ALA A 184 1.53 11.29 -2.39
N LEU A 185 0.52 11.12 -1.54
CA LEU A 185 -0.88 11.43 -1.85
C LEU A 185 -1.27 12.81 -1.28
N LEU A 186 -1.72 13.71 -2.15
CA LEU A 186 -2.23 15.05 -1.81
C LEU A 186 -3.66 15.02 -1.24
N GLN A 187 -3.92 15.96 -0.34
CA GLN A 187 -5.28 16.29 0.08
C GLN A 187 -6.11 16.77 -1.13
N ALA A 188 -7.37 16.34 -1.21
CA ALA A 188 -8.30 16.89 -2.20
C ALA A 188 -8.68 18.33 -1.82
N THR A 189 -8.51 19.27 -2.76
CA THR A 189 -8.85 20.69 -2.62
C THR A 189 -9.67 21.16 -3.83
N ASN A 190 -10.07 22.43 -3.83
CA ASN A 190 -10.50 23.12 -5.05
C ASN A 190 -9.35 23.22 -6.06
N GLU A 191 -9.67 23.32 -7.35
CA GLU A 191 -8.68 23.40 -8.45
C GLU A 191 -7.86 24.70 -8.41
N VAL A 192 -8.51 25.81 -8.06
CA VAL A 192 -7.89 27.15 -8.06
C VAL A 192 -8.12 27.80 -6.71
N ALA A 193 -7.04 28.29 -6.09
CA ALA A 193 -7.11 28.97 -4.81
C ALA A 193 -7.97 30.22 -4.87
N THR A 194 -8.80 30.41 -3.86
CA THR A 194 -9.55 31.66 -3.68
C THR A 194 -8.63 32.75 -3.14
N PRO A 195 -8.96 34.05 -3.31
CA PRO A 195 -8.18 35.13 -2.71
C PRO A 195 -8.05 35.02 -1.19
N GLY A 196 -9.08 34.50 -0.51
CA GLY A 196 -9.02 34.22 0.93
C GLY A 196 -8.02 33.13 1.29
N GLN A 197 -7.95 32.07 0.48
CA GLN A 197 -6.98 30.99 0.64
C GLN A 197 -5.55 31.47 0.37
N GLU A 198 -5.32 32.28 -0.66
CA GLU A 198 -4.00 32.89 -0.92
C GLU A 198 -3.54 33.77 0.26
N ALA A 199 -4.44 34.60 0.79
CA ALA A 199 -4.13 35.44 1.96
C ALA A 199 -3.83 34.59 3.20
N ALA A 200 -4.59 33.51 3.42
CA ALA A 200 -4.39 32.61 4.55
C ALA A 200 -3.08 31.80 4.43
N ALA A 201 -2.74 31.33 3.23
CA ALA A 201 -1.45 30.70 2.95
C ALA A 201 -0.29 31.67 3.19
N GLN A 202 -0.40 32.92 2.72
CA GLN A 202 0.62 33.93 2.95
C GLN A 202 0.77 34.28 4.44
N LYS A 203 -0.34 34.32 5.19
CA LYS A 203 -0.32 34.50 6.65
C LYS A 203 0.36 33.33 7.35
N LEU A 204 0.01 32.09 6.98
CA LEU A 204 0.65 30.88 7.53
C LEU A 204 2.16 30.90 7.30
N TYR A 205 2.61 31.27 6.10
CA TYR A 205 4.02 31.41 5.79
C TYR A 205 4.71 32.45 6.68
N ASN A 206 4.12 33.65 6.81
CA ASN A 206 4.71 34.74 7.60
C ASN A 206 4.80 34.37 9.09
N ASP A 207 3.74 33.80 9.64
CA ASP A 207 3.68 33.39 11.04
C ASP A 207 4.70 32.28 11.32
N THR A 208 4.81 31.29 10.42
CA THR A 208 5.75 30.17 10.54
C THR A 208 7.19 30.66 10.43
N SER A 209 7.49 31.47 9.42
CA SER A 209 8.84 32.03 9.21
C SER A 209 9.32 32.83 10.41
N SER A 210 8.44 33.66 11.00
CA SER A 210 8.73 34.42 12.21
C SER A 210 8.95 33.50 13.43
N ALA A 211 8.08 32.51 13.62
CA ALA A 211 8.14 31.60 14.75
C ALA A 211 9.39 30.69 14.75
N ILE A 212 9.85 30.26 13.57
CA ILE A 212 11.03 29.40 13.45
C ILE A 212 12.34 30.16 13.27
N ALA A 213 12.31 31.49 13.12
CA ALA A 213 13.51 32.30 12.95
C ALA A 213 14.62 32.04 14.00
N PRO A 214 14.29 31.85 15.30
CA PRO A 214 15.31 31.51 16.30
C PRO A 214 16.01 30.17 16.06
N TYR A 215 15.38 29.24 15.35
CA TYR A 215 15.93 27.91 15.04
C TYR A 215 16.93 27.92 13.88
N ARG A 216 17.22 29.08 13.28
CA ARG A 216 18.40 29.25 12.41
C ARG A 216 19.68 28.84 13.15
N ASP A 217 19.72 29.06 14.47
CA ASP A 217 20.67 28.38 15.34
C ASP A 217 20.12 27.00 15.73
N TRP A 218 20.68 25.95 15.14
CA TRP A 218 20.27 24.57 15.41
C TRP A 218 20.47 24.17 16.88
N ARG A 219 21.36 24.83 17.63
CA ARG A 219 21.56 24.55 19.07
C ARG A 219 20.33 24.96 19.86
N LYS A 220 19.63 26.02 19.44
CA LYS A 220 18.36 26.42 20.04
C LYS A 220 17.27 25.39 19.76
N ALA A 221 17.17 24.91 18.51
CA ALA A 221 16.25 23.83 18.18
C ALA A 221 16.52 22.58 19.02
N TRP A 222 17.79 22.22 19.21
CA TRP A 222 18.19 21.12 20.08
C TRP A 222 17.77 21.36 21.55
N ALA A 223 18.00 22.55 22.09
CA ALA A 223 17.60 22.91 23.45
C ALA A 223 16.08 22.85 23.64
N ASP A 224 15.31 23.25 22.62
CA ASP A 224 13.84 23.26 22.63
C ASP A 224 13.23 21.87 22.30
N GLY A 225 14.06 20.84 22.12
CA GLY A 225 13.66 19.44 22.06
C GLY A 225 13.60 18.81 20.67
N TYR A 226 14.01 19.53 19.62
CA TYR A 226 14.09 18.97 18.27
C TYR A 226 15.27 18.00 18.14
N ARG A 227 15.05 16.84 17.52
CA ARG A 227 16.09 15.83 17.26
C ARG A 227 16.03 15.35 15.81
N PRO A 228 17.18 15.17 15.13
CA PRO A 228 17.21 14.65 13.76
C PRO A 228 16.58 13.25 13.70
N GLY A 229 15.65 13.05 12.77
CA GLY A 229 15.12 11.73 12.40
C GLY A 229 15.83 11.20 11.16
N GLY A 230 16.08 9.90 11.10
CA GLY A 230 16.69 9.26 9.92
C GLY A 230 18.21 9.50 9.77
N SER A 231 18.73 9.22 8.58
CA SER A 231 20.18 9.31 8.29
C SER A 231 20.61 10.73 7.97
N GLN A 232 21.68 11.19 8.62
CA GLN A 232 22.32 12.49 8.34
C GLN A 232 23.14 12.49 7.03
N THR A 233 23.23 11.35 6.34
CA THR A 233 23.88 11.25 5.02
C THR A 233 23.00 11.77 3.87
N MET A 234 21.74 12.08 4.15
CA MET A 234 20.80 12.65 3.19
C MET A 234 21.07 14.15 2.99
N PRO A 235 20.69 14.76 1.84
CA PRO A 235 20.86 16.19 1.60
C PRO A 235 20.14 17.07 2.65
N SER A 236 18.97 16.64 3.12
CA SER A 236 18.22 17.30 4.18
C SER A 236 17.73 16.30 5.22
N THR A 237 17.37 16.79 6.40
CA THR A 237 16.88 15.96 7.51
C THR A 237 15.78 16.69 8.27
N HIS A 238 14.69 15.96 8.56
CA HIS A 238 13.64 16.42 9.45
C HIS A 238 14.06 16.23 10.90
N TRP A 239 14.08 17.32 11.65
CA TRP A 239 14.30 17.33 13.08
C TRP A 239 12.95 17.40 13.77
N MET A 240 12.59 16.35 14.49
CA MET A 240 11.26 16.18 15.09
C MET A 240 11.24 16.59 16.55
N ASN A 241 10.14 17.19 16.99
CA ASN A 241 9.85 17.46 18.39
C ASN A 241 8.72 16.53 18.87
N GLN A 242 9.09 15.43 19.54
CA GLN A 242 8.13 14.41 19.95
C GLN A 242 7.04 14.96 20.88
N ARG A 243 7.37 15.96 21.71
CA ARG A 243 6.38 16.61 22.58
C ARG A 243 5.25 17.26 21.78
N TYR A 244 5.57 17.88 20.65
CA TYR A 244 4.57 18.53 19.78
C TYR A 244 3.79 17.53 18.93
N VAL A 245 4.42 16.40 18.58
CA VAL A 245 3.74 15.27 17.95
C VAL A 245 2.71 14.66 18.91
N ASP A 246 3.11 14.36 20.15
CA ASP A 246 2.25 13.73 21.14
C ASP A 246 1.09 14.64 21.56
N ALA A 247 1.39 15.92 21.75
CA ALA A 247 0.40 16.97 22.04
C ALA A 247 -0.61 17.17 20.90
N GLY A 248 -0.26 16.81 19.66
CA GLY A 248 -1.16 16.86 18.52
C GLY A 248 -1.55 18.28 18.10
N TYR A 249 -0.63 19.24 18.16
CA TYR A 249 -0.88 20.58 17.62
C TYR A 249 -1.19 20.52 16.13
N VAL A 250 -2.29 21.14 15.71
CA VAL A 250 -2.70 21.15 14.30
C VAL A 250 -2.40 22.52 13.71
N LEU A 251 -1.44 22.55 12.78
CA LEU A 251 -1.06 23.73 12.00
C LEU A 251 -0.82 24.99 12.87
N ASP A 252 -0.15 24.83 14.01
CA ASP A 252 0.24 25.93 14.91
C ASP A 252 1.68 26.37 14.59
N PRO A 253 1.89 27.56 13.99
CA PRO A 253 3.22 28.06 13.63
C PRO A 253 4.24 28.10 14.78
N ARG A 254 3.78 28.20 16.04
CA ARG A 254 4.67 28.24 17.21
C ARG A 254 5.12 26.87 17.70
N HIS A 255 4.44 25.81 17.28
CA HIS A 255 4.72 24.44 17.70
C HIS A 255 4.78 23.47 16.50
N PRO A 256 5.63 23.72 15.48
CA PRO A 256 5.76 22.80 14.36
C PRO A 256 6.37 21.48 14.85
N GLN A 257 5.79 20.35 14.41
CA GLN A 257 6.27 19.02 14.77
C GLN A 257 7.66 18.73 14.22
N GLY A 258 7.98 19.29 13.06
CA GLY A 258 9.28 19.13 12.41
C GLY A 258 9.90 20.46 11.98
N LEU A 259 11.22 20.53 12.02
CA LEU A 259 12.04 21.51 11.33
C LEU A 259 12.84 20.80 10.26
N VAL A 260 13.02 21.40 9.09
CA VAL A 260 13.81 20.79 8.02
C VAL A 260 15.13 21.52 7.91
N TYR A 261 16.23 20.78 8.01
CA TYR A 261 17.59 21.32 7.87
C TYR A 261 18.27 20.73 6.63
N ALA A 262 19.01 21.55 5.89
CA ALA A 262 20.02 21.08 4.96
C ALA A 262 21.23 20.58 5.75
N ASN A 263 21.75 19.42 5.38
CA ASN A 263 23.00 18.91 5.89
C ASN A 263 24.13 19.47 5.03
N THR A 264 24.88 20.43 5.59
CA THR A 264 26.01 21.08 4.91
C THR A 264 27.32 20.76 5.63
N LYS A 265 28.45 20.96 4.96
CA LYS A 265 29.81 20.89 5.54
C LYS A 265 30.04 21.92 6.65
N HIS A 266 29.22 22.97 6.72
CA HIS A 266 29.26 24.02 7.72
C HIS A 266 28.29 23.78 8.89
N GLY A 267 27.50 22.70 8.84
CA GLY A 267 26.50 22.33 9.83
C GLY A 267 25.06 22.44 9.32
N PRO A 268 24.06 22.12 10.16
CA PRO A 268 22.66 22.15 9.77
C PRO A 268 22.18 23.57 9.47
N GLN A 269 21.59 23.79 8.29
CA GLN A 269 20.99 25.08 7.92
C GLN A 269 19.48 24.96 7.75
N LEU A 270 18.73 25.82 8.46
CA LEU A 270 17.26 25.75 8.49
C LEU A 270 16.67 26.09 7.11
N LEU A 271 15.87 25.18 6.57
CA LEU A 271 15.16 25.30 5.29
C LEU A 271 13.68 25.65 5.46
N GLY A 272 13.05 25.17 6.53
CA GLY A 272 11.62 25.29 6.72
C GLY A 272 11.09 24.56 7.94
N ALA A 273 9.76 24.51 8.04
CA ALA A 273 9.03 23.76 9.05
C ALA A 273 8.14 22.70 8.39
N MET A 274 7.78 21.69 9.18
CA MET A 274 6.83 20.65 8.83
C MET A 274 5.77 20.56 9.93
N PHE A 275 4.52 20.62 9.54
CA PHE A 275 3.38 20.29 10.38
C PHE A 275 2.97 18.85 10.10
N GLN A 276 2.65 18.09 11.14
CA GLN A 276 2.26 16.70 11.01
C GLN A 276 0.98 16.43 11.78
N MET A 277 0.05 15.74 11.14
CA MET A 277 -1.16 15.23 11.79
C MET A 277 -0.83 14.06 12.72
N LYS A 278 -1.69 13.87 13.73
CA LYS A 278 -1.48 12.84 14.75
C LYS A 278 -1.80 11.43 14.26
N ARG A 279 -2.79 11.30 13.36
CA ARG A 279 -3.30 10.01 12.88
C ARG A 279 -3.12 9.90 11.37
N ILE A 280 -2.86 8.68 10.91
CA ILE A 280 -2.79 8.33 9.49
C ILE A 280 -4.19 8.47 8.88
N GLY A 281 -4.27 8.97 7.65
CA GLY A 281 -5.54 9.21 6.94
C GLY A 281 -6.32 10.45 7.38
N GLU A 282 -5.90 11.11 8.47
CA GLU A 282 -6.48 12.40 8.88
C GLU A 282 -5.65 13.54 8.28
N PHE A 283 -6.19 14.18 7.24
CA PHE A 283 -5.61 15.39 6.65
C PHE A 283 -5.90 16.62 7.51
N GLY A 284 -5.00 17.60 7.45
CA GLY A 284 -5.11 18.83 8.22
C GLY A 284 -6.15 19.82 7.65
N PRO A 285 -6.37 20.94 8.36
CA PRO A 285 -7.18 22.02 7.84
C PRO A 285 -6.54 22.60 6.57
N ASP A 286 -7.36 23.04 5.63
CA ASP A 286 -6.94 23.52 4.32
C ASP A 286 -7.08 25.05 4.21
N PRO A 287 -6.19 25.83 4.85
CA PRO A 287 -6.31 27.28 4.80
C PRO A 287 -5.96 27.85 3.43
N GLY A 288 -5.13 27.18 2.64
CA GLY A 288 -4.59 27.67 1.37
C GLY A 288 -5.15 27.02 0.12
N GLY A 289 -6.06 26.05 0.25
CA GLY A 289 -6.55 25.30 -0.89
C GLY A 289 -5.39 24.59 -1.61
N PRO A 290 -5.37 24.61 -2.95
CA PRO A 290 -4.31 23.97 -3.72
C PRO A 290 -2.92 24.59 -3.51
N VAL A 291 -2.80 25.74 -2.81
CA VAL A 291 -1.50 26.34 -2.47
C VAL A 291 -0.83 25.59 -1.31
N THR A 292 -1.59 25.12 -0.33
CA THR A 292 -1.07 24.44 0.86
C THR A 292 -1.14 22.94 0.69
N ALA A 293 -0.07 22.35 0.16
CA ALA A 293 -0.04 20.95 -0.22
C ALA A 293 0.14 20.01 0.99
N TRP A 294 -0.93 19.79 1.76
CA TRP A 294 -0.99 18.64 2.65
C TRP A 294 -0.84 17.36 1.83
N HIS A 295 0.06 16.49 2.27
CA HIS A 295 0.30 15.20 1.65
C HIS A 295 0.61 14.15 2.70
N GLN A 296 0.36 12.88 2.38
CA GLN A 296 0.84 11.75 3.16
C GLN A 296 1.77 10.91 2.31
N HIS A 297 2.90 10.49 2.89
CA HIS A 297 3.70 9.46 2.25
C HIS A 297 3.09 8.09 2.52
N GLU A 298 2.75 7.39 1.46
CA GLU A 298 2.26 6.02 1.46
C GLU A 298 3.34 5.09 0.91
N ASN A 299 3.29 3.82 1.32
CA ASN A 299 4.16 2.79 0.76
C ASN A 299 5.68 3.08 0.91
N ILE A 300 6.12 3.49 2.10
CA ILE A 300 7.55 3.47 2.45
C ILE A 300 7.93 2.02 2.76
N CYS A 301 8.87 1.44 2.00
CA CYS A 301 9.21 0.02 2.13
C CYS A 301 10.43 -0.18 3.01
N PHE A 302 10.21 -0.87 4.13
CA PHE A 302 11.28 -1.27 5.04
C PHE A 302 11.72 -2.71 4.75
N THR A 303 12.98 -2.89 4.36
CA THR A 303 13.60 -4.22 4.20
C THR A 303 14.71 -4.42 5.24
N PRO A 304 15.08 -5.67 5.56
CA PRO A 304 16.25 -5.95 6.41
C PRO A 304 17.59 -5.44 5.84
N LEU A 305 17.62 -4.98 4.59
CA LEU A 305 18.81 -4.52 3.87
C LEU A 305 18.85 -2.99 3.68
N GLY A 306 17.80 -2.25 4.07
CA GLY A 306 17.76 -0.78 3.96
C GLY A 306 16.37 -0.21 3.62
N PHE A 307 16.33 1.10 3.34
CA PHE A 307 15.15 1.85 2.92
C PHE A 307 15.00 1.81 1.39
N GLU A 308 13.83 1.40 0.89
CA GLU A 308 13.46 1.53 -0.52
C GLU A 308 12.11 2.25 -0.63
N PHE A 309 11.98 3.17 -1.60
CA PHE A 309 10.67 3.72 -1.97
C PHE A 309 9.96 2.71 -2.88
N SER A 310 8.67 2.45 -2.63
CA SER A 310 7.85 1.40 -3.27
C SER A 310 7.84 1.37 -4.80
N LEU A 311 8.23 2.45 -5.47
CA LEU A 311 8.28 2.53 -6.93
C LEU A 311 9.61 2.04 -7.56
N MET A 312 10.59 1.60 -6.75
CA MET A 312 11.71 0.83 -7.27
C MET A 312 11.37 -0.64 -7.54
N THR A 313 10.14 -1.08 -7.23
CA THR A 313 9.69 -2.44 -7.52
C THR A 313 8.80 -2.51 -8.78
N PRO A 314 8.79 -3.67 -9.48
CA PRO A 314 7.97 -3.91 -10.68
C PRO A 314 6.45 -3.92 -10.46
N THR A 315 5.96 -3.53 -9.28
CA THR A 315 4.55 -3.56 -8.93
C THR A 315 4.07 -2.27 -8.26
N ALA A 316 4.95 -1.27 -8.08
CA ALA A 316 4.65 -0.09 -7.27
C ALA A 316 4.11 -0.49 -5.87
N THR A 317 4.59 -1.61 -5.35
CA THR A 317 4.27 -2.13 -4.02
C THR A 317 5.56 -2.54 -3.32
N CYS A 318 5.55 -2.60 -1.99
CA CYS A 318 6.73 -3.07 -1.29
C CYS A 318 7.11 -4.50 -1.69
N PRO A 319 8.41 -4.79 -1.88
CA PRO A 319 8.84 -6.10 -2.33
C PRO A 319 8.42 -7.17 -1.31
N LEU A 320 8.24 -8.41 -1.75
CA LEU A 320 7.80 -9.50 -0.87
C LEU A 320 8.75 -9.63 0.33
N GLY A 321 8.20 -9.52 1.55
CA GLY A 321 8.95 -9.54 2.81
C GLY A 321 9.34 -8.15 3.35
N ALA A 322 9.02 -7.07 2.63
CA ALA A 322 9.13 -5.71 3.12
C ALA A 322 7.88 -5.28 3.89
N ILE A 323 8.06 -4.39 4.87
CA ILE A 323 6.96 -3.78 5.62
C ILE A 323 6.63 -2.45 4.96
N ALA A 324 5.40 -2.29 4.46
CA ALA A 324 4.89 -1.01 3.97
C ALA A 324 4.48 -0.12 5.15
N ILE A 325 4.95 1.13 5.14
CA ILE A 325 4.65 2.12 6.18
C ILE A 325 4.03 3.34 5.50
N THR A 326 2.90 3.80 6.05
CA THR A 326 2.28 5.08 5.70
C THR A 326 2.54 6.07 6.82
N THR A 327 2.97 7.28 6.47
CA THR A 327 3.17 8.37 7.42
C THR A 327 1.89 9.18 7.59
N PRO A 328 1.65 9.77 8.77
CA PRO A 328 0.57 10.76 8.93
C PRO A 328 0.72 11.93 7.95
N ALA A 329 -0.39 12.53 7.56
CA ALA A 329 -0.39 13.68 6.65
C ALA A 329 0.47 14.82 7.20
N MET A 330 1.20 15.49 6.31
CA MET A 330 2.12 16.56 6.61
C MET A 330 2.03 17.71 5.62
N LEU A 331 2.43 18.90 6.06
CA LEU A 331 2.52 20.10 5.26
C LEU A 331 3.84 20.80 5.56
N HIS A 332 4.60 21.12 4.51
CA HIS A 332 5.85 21.84 4.62
C HIS A 332 5.67 23.34 4.35
N VAL A 333 6.45 24.14 5.06
CA VAL A 333 6.58 25.58 4.84
C VAL A 333 8.06 25.89 4.67
N TRP A 334 8.47 26.13 3.43
CA TRP A 334 9.84 26.43 3.04
C TRP A 334 10.11 27.94 3.16
N ILE A 335 11.05 28.31 4.03
CA ILE A 335 11.47 29.71 4.23
C ILE A 335 12.60 30.15 3.29
N VAL A 336 13.12 29.20 2.51
CA VAL A 336 14.05 29.43 1.41
C VAL A 336 13.30 29.38 0.08
N ASP A 337 13.89 29.98 -0.96
CA ASP A 337 13.26 30.09 -2.28
C ASP A 337 13.29 28.75 -3.03
N ASN A 338 12.34 27.88 -2.70
CA ASN A 338 12.14 26.59 -3.38
C ASN A 338 11.46 26.84 -4.74
N PRO A 339 12.06 26.44 -5.87
CA PRO A 339 11.50 26.67 -7.21
C PRO A 339 10.07 26.12 -7.40
N SER A 340 9.75 25.04 -6.70
CA SER A 340 8.41 24.41 -6.74
C SER A 340 7.37 25.13 -5.87
N GLY A 341 7.78 26.14 -5.11
CA GLY A 341 6.91 26.94 -4.25
C GLY A 341 7.15 26.74 -2.75
N ARG A 342 6.64 27.69 -1.95
CA ARG A 342 6.85 27.76 -0.49
C ARG A 342 6.14 26.66 0.30
N PHE A 343 5.19 25.98 -0.32
CA PHE A 343 4.40 24.90 0.27
C PHE A 343 4.49 23.61 -0.56
N ALA A 344 5.47 23.53 -1.46
CA ALA A 344 5.65 22.34 -2.29
C ALA A 344 5.91 21.10 -1.43
N VAL A 345 5.41 19.96 -1.89
CA VAL A 345 5.65 18.65 -1.28
C VAL A 345 7.15 18.36 -1.19
N ASP A 346 7.87 18.58 -2.29
CA ASP A 346 9.30 18.32 -2.39
C ASP A 346 10.17 19.56 -2.20
N PHE A 347 11.38 19.32 -1.70
CA PHE A 347 12.45 20.30 -1.69
C PHE A 347 13.46 20.02 -2.80
N ASP A 348 13.84 21.03 -3.59
CA ASP A 348 14.85 20.86 -4.64
C ASP A 348 16.24 20.55 -4.04
N GLU A 349 16.72 19.33 -4.20
CA GLU A 349 18.06 18.92 -3.74
C GLU A 349 19.20 19.72 -4.38
N LYS A 350 19.00 20.29 -5.58
CA LYS A 350 19.99 21.19 -6.18
C LYS A 350 20.16 22.46 -5.35
N LEU A 351 19.11 22.91 -4.65
CA LEU A 351 19.19 24.04 -3.74
C LEU A 351 20.03 23.70 -2.51
N VAL A 352 19.90 22.49 -1.95
CA VAL A 352 20.78 22.03 -0.86
C VAL A 352 22.25 22.09 -1.29
N ARG A 353 22.59 21.58 -2.48
CA ARG A 353 23.96 21.65 -3.01
C ARG A 353 24.48 23.07 -3.19
N LYS A 354 23.63 24.00 -3.63
CA LYS A 354 23.99 25.42 -3.73
C LYS A 354 24.24 26.03 -2.36
N ILE A 355 23.40 25.70 -1.38
CA ILE A 355 23.54 26.14 0.00
C ILE A 355 24.84 25.62 0.62
N ASP A 356 25.23 24.37 0.35
CA ASP A 356 26.47 23.77 0.84
C ASP A 356 27.75 24.35 0.16
N GLN A 357 27.59 24.97 -1.01
CA GLN A 357 28.69 25.59 -1.77
C GLN A 357 28.89 27.08 -1.44
N ALA A 358 27.86 27.75 -0.92
CA ALA A 358 27.90 29.13 -0.46
C ALA A 358 28.61 29.24 0.90
#